data_AF-A0A060C3H9-F1
#
_entry.id   AF-A0A060C3H9-F1
#
_cell.length_a   1.000
_cell.length_b   1.000
_cell.length_c   1.000
_cell.angle_alpha   90.00
_cell.angle_beta   90.00
_cell.angle_gamma   90.00
#
_symmetry.space_group_name_H-M   'P 1'
#
loop_
_entity.id
_entity.type
_entity.pdbx_description
1 polymer ?
#
loop_
_entity_poly.entity_id
_entity_poly.type
_entity_poly.pdbx_seq_one_letter_code
_entity_poly.pdbx_strand_id
1 'polypeptide(L)'
;EPGTNPGFLYQQNSLRDAMVAALNIGIFIKHSDRVRMANIAQMVNVLQAMLLTQGPKMVRTPTYWVFDMMKPFQDATALPVALDGPRYGVGQWVVPAVSAAAARDAAGVVYVALTNVDPHRAVTVAAKLDGVSAGTATGTILTAPTVQSYNDFDHPDVVKPAPFS
;
A
#
# COMPACT_ATOMS: atom_id res chain seq x y z
N GLU A 1 13.24 11.50 13.95
CA GLU A 1 14.15 10.41 14.42
C GLU A 1 14.97 10.89 15.61
N PRO A 2 15.47 9.99 16.49
CA PRO A 2 16.41 10.37 17.54
C PRO A 2 17.60 11.14 16.97
N GLY A 3 17.93 12.30 17.56
CA GLY A 3 19.06 13.12 17.13
C GLY A 3 18.80 14.06 15.93
N THR A 4 17.59 14.07 15.36
CA THR A 4 17.23 15.03 14.28
C THR A 4 16.58 16.30 14.83
N ASN A 5 16.69 17.43 14.09
CA ASN A 5 15.96 18.65 14.43
C ASN A 5 14.43 18.41 14.31
N PRO A 6 13.63 18.62 15.37
CA PRO A 6 12.19 18.39 15.33
C PRO A 6 11.46 19.16 14.22
N GLY A 7 11.93 20.36 13.87
CA GLY A 7 11.34 21.18 12.80
C GLY A 7 11.54 20.63 11.39
N PHE A 8 12.41 19.63 11.20
CA PHE A 8 12.63 18.99 9.90
C PHE A 8 11.63 17.86 9.63
N LEU A 9 10.91 17.40 10.66
CA LEU A 9 9.88 16.36 10.54
C LEU A 9 10.39 15.09 9.83
N TYR A 10 11.68 14.79 10.00
CA TYR A 10 12.30 13.59 9.46
C TYR A 10 11.90 12.38 10.31
N GLN A 11 11.40 11.36 9.64
CA GLN A 11 11.02 10.07 10.23
C GLN A 11 11.29 8.93 9.25
N GLN A 12 11.52 7.73 9.78
CA GLN A 12 11.61 6.52 8.98
C GLN A 12 10.26 6.11 8.39
N ASN A 13 10.33 5.20 7.41
CA ASN A 13 9.18 4.72 6.66
C ASN A 13 9.28 3.19 6.52
N SER A 14 8.31 2.49 7.11
CA SER A 14 8.28 1.06 7.33
C SER A 14 7.16 0.36 6.58
N LEU A 15 7.08 -0.97 6.65
CA LEU A 15 5.95 -1.74 6.13
C LEU A 15 4.61 -1.25 6.73
N ARG A 16 4.59 -0.76 7.98
CA ARG A 16 3.41 -0.11 8.56
C ARG A 16 2.95 1.09 7.74
N ASP A 17 3.88 1.93 7.29
CA ASP A 17 3.56 3.14 6.52
C ASP A 17 3.10 2.77 5.10
N ALA A 18 3.67 1.72 4.50
CA ALA A 18 3.14 1.13 3.27
C ALA A 18 1.68 0.67 3.43
N MET A 19 1.35 -0.05 4.52
CA MET A 19 -0.04 -0.45 4.79
C MET A 19 -0.97 0.78 4.91
N VAL A 20 -0.56 1.83 5.62
CA VAL A 20 -1.33 3.08 5.74
C VAL A 20 -1.59 3.69 4.36
N ALA A 21 -0.58 3.76 3.49
CA ALA A 21 -0.74 4.27 2.13
C ALA A 21 -1.72 3.43 1.31
N ALA A 22 -1.58 2.10 1.33
CA ALA A 22 -2.41 1.19 0.55
C ALA A 22 -3.89 1.26 0.98
N LEU A 23 -4.14 1.33 2.30
CA LEU A 23 -5.48 1.50 2.85
C LEU A 23 -6.11 2.83 2.41
N ASN A 24 -5.38 3.93 2.49
CA ASN A 24 -5.89 5.25 2.09
C ASN A 24 -6.17 5.31 0.58
N ILE A 25 -5.26 4.82 -0.26
CA ILE A 25 -5.49 4.76 -1.70
C ILE A 25 -6.72 3.90 -2.01
N GLY A 26 -6.89 2.75 -1.34
CA GLY A 26 -8.10 1.92 -1.48
C GLY A 26 -9.39 2.66 -1.09
N ILE A 27 -9.36 3.44 -0.01
CA ILE A 27 -10.48 4.30 0.39
C ILE A 27 -10.76 5.37 -0.68
N PHE A 28 -9.73 6.00 -1.23
CA PHE A 28 -9.89 7.01 -2.28
C PHE A 28 -10.47 6.42 -3.58
N ILE A 29 -10.03 5.23 -3.97
CA ILE A 29 -10.61 4.49 -5.13
C ILE A 29 -12.10 4.23 -4.89
N LYS A 30 -12.46 3.74 -3.69
CA LYS A 30 -13.86 3.46 -3.32
C LYS A 30 -14.74 4.71 -3.35
N HIS A 31 -14.18 5.87 -3.00
CA HIS A 31 -14.87 7.16 -2.97
C HIS A 31 -14.51 8.07 -4.16
N SER A 32 -14.05 7.48 -5.26
CA SER A 32 -13.59 8.20 -6.46
C SER A 32 -14.72 8.92 -7.18
N ASP A 33 -15.99 8.64 -6.86
CA ASP A 33 -17.14 9.43 -7.30
C ASP A 33 -17.05 10.90 -6.83
N ARG A 34 -16.41 11.14 -5.67
CA ARG A 34 -16.27 12.46 -5.06
C ARG A 34 -14.82 12.90 -4.84
N VAL A 35 -13.96 12.01 -4.35
CA VAL A 35 -12.55 12.31 -4.08
C VAL A 35 -11.77 12.21 -5.38
N ARG A 36 -11.41 13.37 -5.94
CA ARG A 36 -10.71 13.47 -7.24
C ARG A 36 -9.23 13.78 -7.13
N MET A 37 -8.75 14.11 -5.93
CA MET A 37 -7.36 14.46 -5.67
C MET A 37 -7.00 14.17 -4.22
N ALA A 38 -5.78 13.67 -4.02
CA ALA A 38 -5.15 13.52 -2.72
C ALA A 38 -3.64 13.75 -2.86
N ASN A 39 -3.01 14.31 -1.82
CA ASN A 39 -1.59 14.59 -1.78
C ASN A 39 -1.03 14.07 -0.47
N ILE A 40 -0.11 13.11 -0.53
CA ILE A 40 0.56 12.59 0.65
C ILE A 40 1.60 13.59 1.16
N ALA A 41 1.70 13.72 2.48
CA ALA A 41 2.64 14.61 3.15
C ALA A 41 3.88 13.81 3.61
N GLN A 42 5.10 14.08 3.12
CA GLN A 42 5.47 14.89 1.94
C GLN A 42 6.29 14.05 0.97
N MET A 43 6.95 14.65 -0.02
CA MET A 43 7.58 13.90 -1.11
C MET A 43 8.97 13.33 -0.74
N VAL A 44 9.84 14.12 -0.12
CA VAL A 44 11.24 13.74 0.15
C VAL A 44 11.64 14.15 1.57
N ASN A 45 12.28 13.25 2.33
CA ASN A 45 12.82 13.43 3.69
C ASN A 45 11.83 13.83 4.81
N VAL A 46 10.61 14.21 4.47
CA VAL A 46 9.66 14.82 5.40
C VAL A 46 8.42 13.96 5.54
N LEU A 47 8.03 13.67 6.78
CA LEU A 47 6.83 12.88 7.12
C LEU A 47 6.83 11.52 6.41
N GLN A 48 5.73 11.14 5.74
CA GLN A 48 5.62 9.85 5.05
C GLN A 48 6.20 9.94 3.63
N ALA A 49 7.51 10.16 3.57
CA ALA A 49 8.22 10.45 2.33
C ALA A 49 8.20 9.30 1.32
N MET A 50 8.23 9.64 0.03
CA MET A 50 8.49 8.67 -1.06
C MET A 50 9.98 8.27 -1.06
N LEU A 51 10.85 9.25 -0.84
CA LEU A 51 12.29 9.10 -0.94
C LEU A 51 12.97 9.66 0.31
N LEU A 52 14.02 9.00 0.77
CA LEU A 52 14.94 9.55 1.75
C LEU A 52 16.30 9.75 1.08
N THR A 53 16.96 10.87 1.39
CA THR A 53 18.27 11.23 0.83
C THR A 53 19.25 11.62 1.93
N GLN A 54 20.53 11.26 1.74
CA GLN A 54 21.63 11.65 2.60
C GLN A 54 22.87 11.92 1.73
N GLY A 55 23.16 13.21 1.51
CA GLY A 55 24.18 13.61 0.53
C GLY A 55 23.86 13.00 -0.85
N PRO A 56 24.77 12.23 -1.47
CA PRO A 56 24.54 11.58 -2.76
C PRO A 56 23.69 10.29 -2.65
N LYS A 57 23.44 9.77 -1.45
CA LYS A 57 22.66 8.54 -1.26
C LYS A 57 21.16 8.83 -1.36
N MET A 58 20.40 7.89 -1.92
CA MET A 58 18.94 7.92 -1.99
C MET A 58 18.40 6.51 -1.77
N VAL A 59 17.29 6.40 -1.04
CA VAL A 59 16.55 5.14 -0.84
C VAL A 59 15.06 5.35 -1.09
N ARG A 60 14.43 4.35 -1.70
CA ARG A 60 12.97 4.27 -1.90
C ARG A 60 12.33 3.73 -0.63
N THR A 61 11.32 4.42 -0.14
CA THR A 61 10.59 3.95 1.04
C THR A 61 9.60 2.83 0.68
N PRO A 62 9.14 2.04 1.67
CA PRO A 62 7.99 1.16 1.49
C PRO A 62 6.76 1.89 0.93
N THR A 63 6.53 3.15 1.34
CA THR A 63 5.45 3.97 0.78
C THR A 63 5.63 4.23 -0.72
N TYR A 64 6.84 4.50 -1.21
CA TYR A 64 7.09 4.64 -2.65
C TYR A 64 6.65 3.40 -3.43
N TRP A 65 6.96 2.21 -2.91
CA TRP A 65 6.60 0.97 -3.58
C TRP A 65 5.09 0.75 -3.65
N VAL A 66 4.33 1.22 -2.65
CA VAL A 66 2.85 1.23 -2.75
C VAL A 66 2.39 2.17 -3.85
N PHE A 67 2.92 3.39 -3.93
CA PHE A 67 2.56 4.31 -5.01
C PHE A 67 2.91 3.74 -6.39
N ASP A 68 4.04 3.04 -6.51
CA ASP A 68 4.45 2.35 -7.74
C ASP A 68 3.49 1.22 -8.12
N MET A 69 3.15 0.34 -7.16
CA MET A 69 2.21 -0.77 -7.36
C MET A 69 0.77 -0.30 -7.66
N MET A 70 0.39 0.89 -7.19
CA MET A 70 -0.96 1.44 -7.40
C MET A 70 -1.08 2.29 -8.67
N LYS A 71 -0.01 2.46 -9.47
CA LYS A 71 -0.05 3.16 -10.76
C LYS A 71 -1.17 2.68 -11.71
N PRO A 72 -1.49 1.38 -11.83
CA PRO A 72 -2.56 0.93 -12.72
C PRO A 72 -3.97 1.44 -12.35
N PHE A 73 -4.15 1.98 -11.14
CA PHE A 73 -5.41 2.59 -10.71
C PHE A 73 -5.56 4.05 -11.15
N GLN A 74 -4.51 4.68 -11.68
CA GLN A 74 -4.59 6.04 -12.21
C GLN A 74 -5.49 6.07 -13.44
N ASP A 75 -6.48 6.96 -13.44
CA ASP A 75 -7.52 7.11 -14.48
C ASP A 75 -8.35 5.85 -14.79
N ALA A 76 -8.23 4.81 -13.96
CA ALA A 76 -9.00 3.59 -14.08
C ALA A 76 -10.44 3.78 -13.57
N THR A 77 -11.36 2.94 -14.07
CA THR A 77 -12.74 2.91 -13.59
C THR A 77 -12.82 2.02 -12.35
N ALA A 78 -13.15 2.59 -11.19
CA ALA A 78 -13.35 1.83 -9.96
C ALA A 78 -14.47 0.78 -10.14
N LEU A 79 -14.22 -0.44 -9.64
CA LEU A 79 -15.19 -1.53 -9.62
C LEU A 79 -15.72 -1.73 -8.19
N PRO A 80 -17.02 -2.04 -8.02
CA PRO A 80 -17.57 -2.31 -6.70
C PRO A 80 -16.95 -3.58 -6.11
N VAL A 81 -16.56 -3.51 -4.83
CA VAL A 81 -16.03 -4.64 -4.07
C VAL A 81 -16.85 -4.83 -2.81
N ALA A 82 -17.37 -6.04 -2.63
CA ALA A 82 -17.92 -6.52 -1.36
C ALA A 82 -16.91 -7.48 -0.74
N LEU A 83 -16.62 -7.29 0.55
CA LEU A 83 -15.65 -8.10 1.27
C LEU A 83 -16.23 -8.44 2.64
N ASP A 84 -16.38 -9.74 2.88
CA ASP A 84 -16.64 -10.31 4.20
C ASP A 84 -15.40 -11.06 4.65
N GLY A 85 -15.13 -11.08 5.95
CA GLY A 85 -13.93 -11.75 6.43
C GLY A 85 -13.58 -11.49 7.89
N PRO A 86 -12.40 -11.99 8.30
CA PRO A 86 -11.94 -11.84 9.66
C PRO A 86 -11.72 -10.37 10.03
N ARG A 87 -11.78 -10.09 11.33
CA ARG A 87 -11.44 -8.79 11.91
C ARG A 87 -10.13 -8.93 12.66
N TYR A 88 -9.31 -7.89 12.62
CA TYR A 88 -8.11 -7.74 13.43
C TYR A 88 -8.34 -6.65 14.47
N GLY A 89 -7.85 -6.83 15.69
CA GLY A 89 -8.01 -5.81 16.72
C GLY A 89 -7.05 -5.93 17.90
N VAL A 90 -6.83 -4.78 18.55
CA VAL A 90 -6.00 -4.62 19.74
C VAL A 90 -6.77 -3.79 20.75
N GLY A 91 -7.16 -4.41 21.87
CA GLY A 91 -8.05 -3.79 22.86
C GLY A 91 -9.39 -3.39 22.23
N GLN A 92 -9.73 -2.11 22.31
CA GLN A 92 -10.98 -1.56 21.76
C GLN A 92 -10.93 -1.26 20.25
N TRP A 93 -9.75 -1.27 19.63
CA TRP A 93 -9.58 -0.91 18.23
C TRP A 93 -9.73 -2.16 17.36
N VAL A 94 -10.76 -2.20 16.51
CA VAL A 94 -11.05 -3.36 15.66
C VAL A 94 -11.35 -2.91 14.24
N VAL A 95 -10.64 -3.48 13.27
CA VAL A 95 -10.74 -3.19 11.84
C VAL A 95 -10.97 -4.48 11.03
N PRO A 96 -11.48 -4.39 9.79
CA PRO A 96 -11.40 -5.51 8.85
C PRO A 96 -9.93 -5.94 8.70
N ALA A 97 -9.66 -7.25 8.75
CA ALA A 97 -8.29 -7.75 8.60
C ALA A 97 -7.78 -7.57 7.16
N VAL A 98 -8.68 -7.58 6.17
CA VAL A 98 -8.36 -7.34 4.77
C VAL A 98 -9.11 -6.10 4.28
N SER A 99 -8.40 -5.25 3.54
CA SER A 99 -8.99 -4.21 2.70
C SER A 99 -8.82 -4.57 1.23
N ALA A 100 -9.79 -4.22 0.40
CA ALA A 100 -9.79 -4.52 -1.02
C ALA A 100 -10.23 -3.30 -1.85
N ALA A 101 -9.56 -3.07 -2.96
CA ALA A 101 -9.96 -2.13 -4.00
C ALA A 101 -9.80 -2.79 -5.37
N ALA A 102 -10.70 -2.50 -6.30
CA ALA A 102 -10.62 -3.01 -7.66
C ALA A 102 -10.91 -1.90 -8.67
N ALA A 103 -10.27 -1.98 -9.82
CA ALA A 103 -10.49 -1.07 -10.93
C ALA A 103 -10.24 -1.75 -12.27
N ARG A 104 -10.83 -1.20 -13.33
CA ARG A 104 -10.60 -1.59 -14.72
C ARG A 104 -9.93 -0.44 -15.46
N ASP A 105 -8.77 -0.69 -16.07
CA ASP A 105 -8.10 0.34 -16.88
C ASP A 105 -8.77 0.51 -18.26
N ALA A 106 -8.28 1.48 -19.03
CA ALA A 106 -8.76 1.75 -20.38
C ALA A 106 -8.49 0.61 -21.39
N ALA A 107 -7.55 -0.29 -21.11
CA ALA A 107 -7.28 -1.48 -21.91
C ALA A 107 -8.19 -2.67 -21.52
N GLY A 108 -9.02 -2.51 -20.48
CA GLY A 108 -9.93 -3.54 -19.99
C GLY A 108 -9.31 -4.50 -18.96
N VAL A 109 -8.06 -4.29 -18.56
CA VAL A 109 -7.41 -5.10 -17.53
C VAL A 109 -8.01 -4.77 -16.17
N VAL A 110 -8.34 -5.81 -15.40
CA VAL A 110 -8.88 -5.68 -14.04
C VAL A 110 -7.74 -5.85 -13.03
N TYR A 111 -7.58 -4.84 -12.17
CA TYR A 111 -6.64 -4.86 -11.06
C TYR A 111 -7.41 -5.03 -9.75
N VAL A 112 -6.86 -5.85 -8.86
CA VAL A 112 -7.37 -6.03 -7.50
C VAL A 112 -6.22 -5.82 -6.53
N ALA A 113 -6.34 -4.80 -5.68
CA ALA A 113 -5.41 -4.53 -4.60
C ALA A 113 -5.98 -5.10 -3.29
N LEU A 114 -5.19 -5.92 -2.59
CA LEU A 114 -5.53 -6.52 -1.31
C LEU A 114 -4.49 -6.10 -0.27
N THR A 115 -4.93 -5.67 0.91
CA THR A 115 -4.06 -5.33 2.04
C THR A 115 -4.49 -6.09 3.27
N ASN A 116 -3.63 -6.96 3.79
CA ASN A 116 -3.82 -7.62 5.08
C ASN A 116 -3.17 -6.77 6.19
N VAL A 117 -3.95 -6.36 7.18
CA VAL A 117 -3.48 -5.54 8.32
C VAL A 117 -3.14 -6.37 9.56
N ASP A 118 -3.42 -7.67 9.54
CA ASP A 118 -3.06 -8.58 10.64
C ASP A 118 -1.57 -8.96 10.52
N PRO A 119 -0.72 -8.57 11.48
CA PRO A 119 0.72 -8.84 11.44
C PRO A 119 1.09 -10.29 11.81
N HIS A 120 0.11 -11.11 12.21
CA HIS A 120 0.33 -12.44 12.78
C HIS A 120 -0.39 -13.54 12.02
N ARG A 121 -1.40 -13.21 11.19
CA ARG A 121 -2.24 -14.20 10.52
C ARG A 121 -2.34 -13.93 9.03
N ALA A 122 -1.96 -14.92 8.24
CA ALA A 122 -2.29 -14.96 6.82
C ALA A 122 -3.81 -15.13 6.64
N VAL A 123 -4.34 -14.57 5.55
CA VAL A 123 -5.76 -14.68 5.18
C VAL A 123 -5.85 -15.25 3.77
N THR A 124 -6.56 -16.36 3.62
CA THR A 124 -6.94 -16.89 2.31
C THR A 124 -8.12 -16.09 1.77
N VAL A 125 -7.96 -15.48 0.59
CA VAL A 125 -9.00 -14.72 -0.08
C VAL A 125 -9.53 -15.51 -1.27
N ALA A 126 -10.83 -15.80 -1.28
CA ALA A 126 -11.52 -16.35 -2.43
C ALA A 126 -12.34 -15.24 -3.09
N ALA A 127 -12.09 -14.97 -4.37
CA ALA A 127 -12.74 -13.89 -5.11
C ALA A 127 -13.64 -14.44 -6.22
N LYS A 128 -14.90 -14.00 -6.24
CA LYS A 128 -15.80 -14.17 -7.38
C LYS A 128 -15.75 -12.90 -8.23
N LEU A 129 -15.35 -13.03 -9.49
CA LEU A 129 -15.17 -11.91 -10.41
C LEU A 129 -16.34 -11.85 -11.41
N ASP A 130 -17.51 -11.41 -10.94
CA ASP A 130 -18.69 -11.30 -11.78
C ASP A 130 -18.48 -10.28 -12.91
N GLY A 131 -18.78 -10.66 -14.16
CA GLY A 131 -18.59 -9.79 -15.33
C GLY A 131 -17.13 -9.59 -15.76
N VAL A 132 -16.21 -10.42 -15.25
CA VAL A 132 -14.80 -10.46 -15.66
C VAL A 132 -14.51 -11.82 -16.27
N SER A 133 -14.13 -11.84 -17.55
CA SER A 133 -13.63 -13.02 -18.23
C SER A 133 -12.11 -12.97 -18.24
N ALA A 134 -11.46 -13.64 -17.29
CA ALA A 134 -10.00 -13.70 -17.17
C ALA A 134 -9.50 -15.14 -17.37
N GLY A 135 -8.45 -15.30 -18.18
CA GLY A 135 -7.79 -16.60 -18.38
C GLY A 135 -6.58 -16.83 -17.46
N THR A 136 -5.97 -15.75 -16.97
CA THR A 136 -4.79 -15.80 -16.10
C THR A 136 -4.82 -14.65 -15.10
N ALA A 137 -4.12 -14.83 -13.98
CA ALA A 137 -3.85 -13.79 -13.01
C ALA A 137 -2.36 -13.82 -12.66
N THR A 138 -1.76 -12.64 -12.58
CA THR A 138 -0.41 -12.44 -12.03
C THR A 138 -0.50 -11.45 -10.88
N GLY A 139 0.48 -11.48 -9.98
CA GLY A 139 0.45 -10.62 -8.82
C GLY A 139 1.84 -10.20 -8.37
N THR A 140 1.85 -9.17 -7.54
CA THR A 140 3.04 -8.65 -6.87
C THR A 140 2.68 -8.42 -5.42
N ILE A 141 3.59 -8.77 -4.51
CA ILE A 141 3.43 -8.61 -3.07
C ILE A 141 4.50 -7.66 -2.54
N LEU A 142 4.11 -6.78 -1.63
CA LEU A 142 5.01 -5.97 -0.81
C LEU A 142 4.85 -6.42 0.64
N THR A 143 5.89 -7.05 1.21
CA THR A 143 5.87 -7.57 2.57
C THR A 143 7.29 -7.59 3.15
N ALA A 144 7.42 -7.90 4.43
CA ALA A 144 8.66 -7.96 5.18
C ALA A 144 8.52 -8.84 6.44
N PRO A 145 9.61 -9.23 7.12
CA PRO A 145 9.53 -10.06 8.33
C PRO A 145 8.75 -9.44 9.49
N THR A 146 8.70 -8.10 9.59
CA THR A 146 7.96 -7.38 10.64
C THR A 146 7.33 -6.10 10.09
N VAL A 147 6.30 -5.58 10.77
CA VAL A 147 5.67 -4.31 10.37
C VAL A 147 6.59 -3.09 10.55
N GLN A 148 7.64 -3.21 11.38
CA GLN A 148 8.65 -2.18 11.59
C GLN A 148 9.78 -2.23 10.56
N SER A 149 9.85 -3.24 9.70
CA SER A 149 10.89 -3.33 8.67
C SER A 149 10.82 -2.12 7.73
N TYR A 150 11.96 -1.48 7.48
CA TYR A 150 12.13 -0.29 6.66
C TYR A 150 13.38 -0.40 5.78
N ASN A 151 13.49 0.49 4.80
CA ASN A 151 14.69 0.62 3.97
C ASN A 151 15.55 1.77 4.49
N ASP A 152 16.86 1.55 4.61
CA ASP A 152 17.85 2.57 4.95
C ASP A 152 18.96 2.64 3.90
N PHE A 153 19.95 3.50 4.13
CA PHE A 153 21.03 3.74 3.17
C PHE A 153 22.04 2.58 3.05
N ASP A 154 22.07 1.66 4.01
CA ASP A 154 22.96 0.50 4.02
C ASP A 154 22.19 -0.78 3.58
N HIS A 155 20.87 -0.81 3.80
CA HIS A 155 19.93 -1.87 3.43
C HIS A 155 18.75 -1.27 2.64
N PRO A 156 18.95 -0.88 1.36
CA PRO A 156 17.95 -0.13 0.60
C PRO A 156 16.74 -0.95 0.13
N ASP A 157 16.79 -2.27 0.30
CA ASP A 157 15.92 -3.25 -0.35
C ASP A 157 15.29 -4.26 0.64
N VAL A 158 15.23 -3.93 1.94
CA VAL A 158 14.61 -4.80 2.98
C VAL A 158 13.11 -5.01 2.69
N VAL A 159 12.44 -3.97 2.21
CA VAL A 159 11.03 -3.96 1.86
C VAL A 159 10.89 -3.46 0.42
N LYS A 160 10.67 -4.40 -0.50
CA LYS A 160 10.46 -4.14 -1.93
C LYS A 160 9.46 -5.11 -2.54
N PRO A 161 8.84 -4.76 -3.68
CA PRO A 161 7.93 -5.65 -4.37
C PRO A 161 8.63 -6.95 -4.81
N ALA A 162 7.90 -8.06 -4.71
CA ALA A 162 8.30 -9.38 -5.20
C ALA A 162 7.13 -10.02 -5.95
N PRO A 163 7.38 -11.00 -6.86
CA PRO A 163 6.31 -11.77 -7.47
C PRO A 163 5.41 -12.41 -6.40
N PHE A 164 4.09 -12.36 -6.60
CA PHE A 164 3.14 -13.14 -5.81
C PHE A 164 2.95 -14.50 -6.49
N SER A 165 3.23 -15.58 -5.75
CA SER A 165 3.15 -16.98 -6.19
C SER A 165 2.24 -17.80 -5.28
#